data_AF-A0A349NCB4-F1
#
_entry.id   AF-A0A349NCB4-F1
#
_cell.length_a   1.000
_cell.length_b   1.000
_cell.length_c   1.000
_cell.angle_alpha   90.00
_cell.angle_beta   90.00
_cell.angle_gamma   90.00
#
_symmetry.space_group_name_H-M   'P 1'
#
loop_
_entity.id
_entity.type
_entity.pdbx_description
1 polymer ?
#
loop_
_entity_poly.entity_id
_entity_poly.type
_entity_poly.pdbx_seq_one_letter_code
_entity_poly.pdbx_strand_id
1 'polypeptide(L)'
;IDNLLEIFKYLISVPAIFGAAIWLGYTWRRLTKTAVAIEVIVCFILFAIIPNLFLSMDWARKNPDFLVQTDGYSHVYKTPALNDDVAAGRALKVGDSVEKEVWIEPKGIFFERVVRQDPEEPDSPLIGMGRFEAEIWVMSWFGIDFTGFKKSQLVATRFFFNAFFPFFLLFTLSLVTRPVDKSHLDYFFGKIYTPIQASNEDDKQAVAFTAENPDSIRAKKLFPDTNWEFAKPDKMDWIGFGGSWAMVGFIILLLWLMVTIGKG
;
A
#
# COMPACT_ATOMS: atom_id res chain seq x y z
N ILE A 1 25.25 -8.07 7.93
CA ILE A 1 24.04 -7.35 7.49
C ILE A 1 24.12 -7.37 5.97
N ASP A 2 23.74 -8.49 5.38
CA ASP A 2 23.79 -8.73 3.94
C ASP A 2 22.36 -8.75 3.42
N ASN A 3 21.81 -7.59 3.09
CA ASN A 3 20.77 -7.43 2.08
C ASN A 3 20.26 -6.00 2.05
N LEU A 4 20.82 -5.20 1.15
CA LEU A 4 20.22 -3.94 0.70
C LEU A 4 18.72 -4.15 0.39
N LEU A 5 18.38 -5.30 -0.20
CA LEU A 5 17.02 -5.72 -0.54
C LEU A 5 16.09 -5.86 0.69
N GLU A 6 16.60 -6.29 1.84
CA GLU A 6 15.79 -6.36 3.08
C GLU A 6 15.55 -4.97 3.65
N ILE A 7 16.55 -4.09 3.63
CA ILE A 7 16.38 -2.68 4.01
C ILE A 7 15.33 -2.01 3.13
N PHE A 8 15.33 -2.28 1.82
CA PHE A 8 14.31 -1.78 0.88
C PHE A 8 12.91 -2.29 1.21
N LYS A 9 12.75 -3.55 1.64
CA LYS A 9 11.45 -4.08 2.08
C LYS A 9 10.88 -3.32 3.28
N TYR A 10 11.72 -2.93 4.25
CA TYR A 10 11.30 -2.08 5.38
C TYR A 10 11.06 -0.63 4.97
N LEU A 11 11.81 -0.11 4.01
CA LEU A 11 11.63 1.25 3.51
C LEU A 11 10.23 1.46 2.95
N ILE A 12 9.62 0.43 2.35
CA ILE A 12 8.27 0.49 1.77
C ILE A 12 7.18 0.44 2.85
N SER A 13 7.44 -0.18 4.01
CA SER A 13 6.44 -0.25 5.10
C SER A 13 6.39 1.01 5.97
N VAL A 14 7.48 1.79 6.05
CA VAL A 14 7.51 3.06 6.82
C VAL A 14 6.45 4.06 6.35
N PRO A 15 6.29 4.35 5.04
CA PRO A 15 5.19 5.19 4.55
C PRO A 15 3.81 4.62 4.88
N ALA A 16 3.64 3.30 4.94
CA ALA A 16 2.36 2.70 5.29
C ALA A 16 1.98 2.99 6.76
N ILE A 17 2.97 2.98 7.68
CA ILE A 17 2.75 3.28 9.10
C ILE A 17 2.44 4.79 9.29
N PHE A 18 3.28 5.68 8.78
CA PHE A 18 3.14 7.11 9.10
C PHE A 18 2.27 7.90 8.12
N GLY A 19 2.10 7.42 6.89
CA GLY A 19 1.45 8.17 5.82
C GLY A 19 0.00 8.53 6.15
N ALA A 20 -0.75 7.59 6.73
CA ALA A 20 -2.13 7.82 7.15
C ALA A 20 -2.23 8.88 8.26
N ALA A 21 -1.36 8.81 9.27
CA ALA A 21 -1.32 9.78 10.36
C ALA A 21 -0.95 11.19 9.89
N ILE A 22 0.05 11.29 9.01
CA ILE A 22 0.47 12.56 8.42
C ILE A 22 -0.68 13.15 7.58
N TRP A 23 -1.27 12.36 6.68
CA TRP A 23 -2.35 12.82 5.81
C TRP A 23 -3.59 13.25 6.60
N LEU A 24 -4.01 12.46 7.60
CA LEU A 24 -5.11 12.84 8.48
C LEU A 24 -4.77 14.06 9.36
N GLY A 25 -3.50 14.26 9.71
CA GLY A 25 -3.06 15.42 10.49
C GLY A 25 -3.38 16.75 9.81
N TYR A 26 -3.31 16.80 8.47
CA TYR A 26 -3.63 17.99 7.68
C TYR A 26 -5.09 18.05 7.19
N THR A 27 -5.83 16.95 7.26
CA THR A 27 -7.17 16.86 6.64
C THR A 27 -8.29 16.64 7.65
N TRP A 28 -8.01 16.18 8.87
CA TRP A 28 -9.03 15.77 9.83
C TRP A 28 -8.74 16.25 11.26
N ARG A 29 -9.56 17.19 11.75
CA ARG A 29 -9.44 17.81 13.08
C ARG A 29 -9.54 16.85 14.26
N ARG A 30 -10.21 15.71 14.08
CA ARG A 30 -10.43 14.75 15.17
C ARG A 30 -9.23 13.84 15.40
N LEU A 31 -8.18 13.89 14.57
CA LEU A 31 -6.98 13.08 14.79
C LEU A 31 -6.34 13.42 16.14
N THR A 32 -6.11 12.40 16.96
CA THR A 32 -5.54 12.59 18.30
C THR A 32 -4.12 12.03 18.40
N LYS A 33 -3.28 12.66 19.23
CA LYS A 33 -1.91 12.19 19.50
C LYS A 33 -1.88 10.76 20.05
N THR A 34 -2.84 10.42 20.91
CA THR A 34 -2.96 9.07 21.49
C THR A 34 -3.34 8.03 20.43
N ALA A 35 -4.27 8.36 19.53
CA ALA A 35 -4.64 7.45 18.44
C ALA A 35 -3.45 7.16 17.53
N VAL A 36 -2.69 8.20 17.16
CA VAL A 36 -1.46 8.05 16.35
C VAL A 36 -0.41 7.21 17.09
N ALA A 37 -0.18 7.46 18.38
CA ALA A 37 0.80 6.67 19.15
C ALA A 37 0.43 5.18 19.21
N ILE A 38 -0.84 4.86 19.46
CA ILE A 38 -1.32 3.48 19.51
C ILE A 38 -1.23 2.84 18.12
N GLU A 39 -1.68 3.53 17.08
CA GLU A 39 -1.64 3.03 15.71
C GLU A 39 -0.21 2.73 15.27
N VAL A 40 0.74 3.65 15.47
CA VAL A 40 2.16 3.43 15.13
C VAL A 40 2.71 2.20 15.84
N ILE A 41 2.40 2.01 17.13
CA ILE A 41 2.84 0.83 17.89
C ILE A 41 2.25 -0.45 17.30
N VAL A 42 0.94 -0.47 17.03
CA VAL A 42 0.25 -1.66 16.48
C VAL A 42 0.78 -1.99 15.08
N CYS A 43 0.90 -1.01 14.19
CA CYS A 43 1.42 -1.19 12.84
C CYS A 43 2.91 -1.59 12.85
N PHE A 44 3.72 -1.04 13.76
CA PHE A 44 5.12 -1.47 13.91
C PHE A 44 5.21 -2.93 14.38
N ILE A 45 4.36 -3.34 15.33
CA ILE A 45 4.30 -4.74 15.78
C ILE A 45 3.90 -5.65 14.62
N LEU A 46 2.86 -5.30 13.86
CA LEU A 46 2.33 -6.13 12.77
C LEU A 46 3.25 -6.18 11.55
N PHE A 47 3.87 -5.07 11.16
CA PHE A 47 4.61 -4.99 9.89
C PHE A 47 6.12 -5.20 10.04
N ALA A 48 6.66 -5.01 11.25
CA ALA A 48 8.08 -5.19 11.53
C ALA A 48 8.34 -6.30 12.54
N ILE A 49 7.70 -6.31 13.72
CA ILE A 49 8.07 -7.26 14.77
C ILE A 49 7.61 -8.67 14.43
N ILE A 50 6.30 -8.89 14.22
CA ILE A 50 5.72 -10.22 14.00
C ILE A 50 6.36 -10.93 12.79
N PRO A 51 6.53 -10.29 11.61
CA PRO A 51 7.15 -10.94 10.46
C PRO A 51 8.57 -11.47 10.73
N ASN A 52 9.37 -10.73 11.51
CA ASN A 52 10.73 -11.13 11.89
C ASN A 52 10.74 -12.17 13.01
N LEU A 53 9.89 -11.98 14.01
CA LEU A 53 9.82 -12.84 15.17
C LEU A 53 9.36 -14.25 14.76
N PHE A 54 8.29 -14.35 13.97
CA PHE A 54 7.74 -15.63 13.52
C PHE A 54 8.68 -16.34 12.53
N LEU A 55 9.48 -15.59 11.76
CA LEU A 55 10.51 -16.18 10.91
C LEU A 55 11.71 -16.72 11.72
N SER A 56 12.11 -16.05 12.81
CA SER A 56 13.24 -16.51 13.63
C SER A 56 12.90 -17.73 14.50
N MET A 57 11.63 -17.85 14.92
CA MET A 57 11.19 -18.89 15.84
C MET A 57 10.84 -20.21 15.14
N ASP A 58 11.46 -21.31 15.58
CA ASP A 58 11.18 -22.65 15.02
C ASP A 58 9.73 -23.10 15.23
N TRP A 59 9.12 -22.74 16.37
CA TRP A 59 7.73 -23.12 16.65
C TRP A 59 6.76 -22.55 15.62
N ALA A 60 6.98 -21.30 15.17
CA ALA A 60 6.13 -20.67 14.17
C ALA A 60 6.43 -21.23 12.77
N ARG A 61 7.70 -21.42 12.43
CA ARG A 61 8.12 -21.97 11.13
C ARG A 61 7.68 -23.42 10.88
N LYS A 62 7.41 -24.20 11.92
CA LYS A 62 7.00 -25.61 11.80
C LYS A 62 5.55 -25.85 12.18
N ASN A 63 4.81 -24.82 12.57
CA ASN A 63 3.41 -24.96 12.98
C ASN A 63 2.52 -25.27 11.75
N PRO A 64 1.81 -26.43 11.71
CA PRO A 64 0.91 -26.78 10.61
C PRO A 64 -0.09 -25.67 10.24
N ASP A 65 -0.60 -24.93 11.24
CA ASP A 65 -1.58 -23.86 11.03
C ASP A 65 -1.01 -22.66 10.24
N PHE A 66 0.30 -22.49 10.24
CA PHE A 66 0.99 -21.43 9.48
C PHE A 66 1.56 -21.92 8.14
N LEU A 67 1.56 -23.24 7.92
CA LEU A 67 2.10 -23.87 6.71
C LEU A 67 1.03 -24.10 5.63
N VAL A 68 -0.15 -23.50 5.79
CA VAL A 68 -1.23 -23.59 4.81
C VAL A 68 -0.80 -22.97 3.48
N GLN A 69 -1.12 -23.67 2.39
CA GLN A 69 -0.80 -23.27 1.03
C GLN A 69 -2.08 -23.06 0.20
N THR A 70 -1.97 -22.28 -0.86
CA THR A 70 -3.05 -22.11 -1.85
C THR A 70 -3.23 -23.36 -2.70
N ASP A 71 -4.38 -23.49 -3.34
CA ASP A 71 -4.60 -24.55 -4.32
C ASP A 71 -3.64 -24.42 -5.51
N GLY A 72 -3.05 -25.53 -5.93
CA GLY A 72 -2.32 -25.61 -7.19
C GLY A 72 -3.31 -25.50 -8.35
N TYR A 73 -2.99 -24.71 -9.36
CA TYR A 73 -3.84 -24.57 -10.54
C TYR A 73 -3.01 -24.62 -11.82
N SER A 74 -3.56 -25.22 -12.88
CA SER A 74 -2.99 -25.13 -14.20
C SER A 74 -3.44 -23.85 -14.90
N HIS A 75 -2.50 -23.15 -15.53
CA HIS A 75 -2.79 -21.97 -16.32
C HIS A 75 -2.29 -22.17 -17.74
N VAL A 76 -3.21 -22.08 -18.69
CA VAL A 76 -2.88 -22.10 -20.12
C VAL A 76 -2.49 -20.69 -20.54
N TYR A 77 -1.26 -20.51 -21.01
CA TYR A 77 -0.83 -19.25 -21.62
C TYR A 77 -0.45 -19.45 -23.09
N LYS A 78 -0.76 -18.46 -23.92
CA LYS A 78 -0.39 -18.45 -25.34
C LYS A 78 1.02 -17.89 -25.48
N THR A 79 1.95 -18.70 -25.99
CA THR A 79 3.28 -18.20 -26.39
C THR A 79 3.49 -18.37 -27.88
N PRO A 80 4.34 -17.54 -28.51
CA PRO A 80 4.93 -17.92 -29.79
C PRO A 80 5.66 -19.26 -29.63
N ALA A 81 5.48 -20.13 -30.62
CA ALA A 81 6.11 -21.44 -30.68
C ALA A 81 7.64 -21.29 -30.73
N LEU A 82 8.35 -22.03 -29.89
CA LEU A 82 9.79 -22.19 -29.96
C LEU A 82 10.16 -23.35 -30.90
N ASN A 83 11.44 -23.47 -31.26
CA ASN A 83 11.95 -24.58 -32.08
C ASN A 83 11.55 -25.95 -31.50
N ASP A 84 11.59 -26.07 -30.17
CA ASP A 84 11.21 -27.30 -29.46
C ASP A 84 9.71 -27.63 -29.60
N ASP A 85 8.86 -26.62 -29.80
CA ASP A 85 7.42 -26.83 -30.00
C ASP A 85 7.09 -27.25 -31.43
N VAL A 86 7.86 -26.77 -32.41
CA VAL A 86 7.76 -27.21 -33.81
C VAL A 86 8.31 -28.64 -33.96
N ALA A 87 9.44 -28.93 -33.31
CA ALA A 87 10.03 -30.28 -33.29
C ALA A 87 9.12 -31.31 -32.59
N ALA A 88 8.38 -30.89 -31.57
CA ALA A 88 7.39 -31.71 -30.87
C ALA A 88 6.03 -31.79 -31.61
N GLY A 89 5.88 -31.16 -32.78
CA GLY A 89 4.64 -31.16 -33.57
C GLY A 89 3.50 -30.33 -32.97
N ARG A 90 3.77 -29.48 -31.97
CA ARG A 90 2.79 -28.60 -31.31
C ARG A 90 2.54 -27.30 -32.08
N ALA A 91 3.38 -26.97 -33.07
CA ALA A 91 3.25 -25.83 -33.97
C ALA A 91 3.79 -26.16 -35.37
N LEU A 92 3.28 -25.49 -36.39
CA LEU A 92 3.76 -25.65 -37.78
C LEU A 92 4.99 -24.79 -38.06
N LYS A 93 5.08 -23.60 -37.45
CA LYS A 93 6.22 -22.68 -37.58
C LYS A 93 6.56 -22.00 -36.25
N VAL A 94 7.84 -21.66 -36.10
CA VAL A 94 8.32 -20.83 -34.99
C VAL A 94 7.60 -19.49 -35.03
N GLY A 95 6.98 -19.11 -33.92
CA GLY A 95 6.13 -17.92 -33.84
C GLY A 95 4.62 -18.16 -33.90
N ASP A 96 4.14 -19.37 -34.24
CA ASP A 96 2.71 -19.71 -34.15
C ASP A 96 2.24 -19.65 -32.68
N SER A 97 0.98 -19.26 -32.43
CA SER A 97 0.44 -19.23 -31.07
C SER A 97 0.19 -20.65 -30.55
N VAL A 98 0.97 -21.08 -29.56
CA VAL A 98 0.81 -22.37 -28.88
C VAL A 98 0.27 -22.12 -27.49
N GLU A 99 -0.79 -22.86 -27.15
CA GLU A 99 -1.31 -22.93 -25.79
C GLU A 99 -0.46 -23.90 -24.98
N LYS A 100 0.27 -23.38 -23.98
CA LYS A 100 1.04 -24.18 -23.04
C LYS A 100 0.34 -24.17 -21.69
N GLU A 101 -0.03 -25.35 -21.22
CA GLU A 101 -0.48 -25.55 -19.85
C GLU A 101 0.75 -25.60 -18.94
N VAL A 102 0.82 -24.69 -17.97
CA VAL A 102 1.81 -24.75 -16.90
C VAL A 102 1.11 -24.92 -15.58
N TRP A 103 1.53 -25.95 -14.85
CA TRP A 103 1.15 -26.16 -13.48
C TRP A 103 1.84 -25.11 -12.59
N ILE A 104 1.04 -24.34 -11.85
CA ILE A 104 1.55 -23.36 -10.89
C ILE A 104 1.51 -24.00 -9.51
N GLU A 105 2.69 -24.14 -8.91
CA GLU A 105 2.83 -24.72 -7.58
C GLU A 105 2.10 -23.90 -6.50
N PRO A 106 1.48 -24.58 -5.51
CA PRO A 106 0.94 -23.98 -4.29
C PRO A 106 1.90 -22.96 -3.67
N LYS A 107 1.36 -21.81 -3.23
CA LYS A 107 2.13 -20.80 -2.49
C LYS A 107 1.69 -20.75 -1.03
N GLY A 108 2.63 -20.49 -0.14
CA GLY A 108 2.31 -20.30 1.28
C GLY A 108 1.39 -19.10 1.45
N ILE A 109 0.40 -19.24 2.32
CA ILE A 109 -0.57 -18.19 2.63
C ILE A 109 0.02 -17.24 3.68
N PHE A 110 0.55 -17.79 4.77
CA PHE A 110 1.11 -17.01 5.89
C PHE A 110 2.63 -16.86 5.84
N PHE A 111 3.34 -17.75 5.14
CA PHE A 111 4.77 -17.60 4.84
C PHE A 111 4.96 -17.40 3.34
N GLU A 112 5.93 -16.56 2.95
CA GLU A 112 6.26 -16.29 1.54
C GLU A 112 6.50 -17.57 0.72
N ARG A 113 7.10 -18.59 1.37
CA ARG A 113 7.28 -19.94 0.81
C ARG A 113 7.06 -20.97 1.91
N VAL A 114 6.50 -22.12 1.52
CA VAL A 114 6.45 -23.33 2.34
C VAL A 114 7.19 -24.38 1.54
N VAL A 115 8.28 -24.91 2.10
CA VAL A 115 9.17 -25.86 1.44
C VAL A 115 9.41 -27.06 2.35
N ARG A 116 9.96 -28.15 1.81
CA ARG A 116 10.43 -29.25 2.65
C ARG A 116 11.72 -28.88 3.37
N GLN A 117 11.88 -29.35 4.60
CA GLN A 117 13.07 -29.12 5.40
C GLN A 117 14.32 -29.75 4.74
N ASP A 118 14.15 -30.92 4.13
CA ASP A 118 15.16 -31.58 3.30
C ASP A 118 14.63 -31.69 1.86
N PRO A 119 15.28 -31.04 0.86
CA PRO A 119 14.90 -31.14 -0.54
C PRO A 119 15.09 -32.52 -1.16
N GLU A 120 16.00 -33.34 -0.63
CA GLU A 120 16.35 -34.66 -1.19
C GLU A 120 15.42 -35.77 -0.67
N GLU A 121 14.70 -35.53 0.43
CA GLU A 121 13.74 -36.47 1.02
C GLU A 121 12.28 -36.06 0.76
N PRO A 122 11.53 -36.80 -0.08
CA PRO A 122 10.15 -36.48 -0.42
C PRO A 122 9.14 -36.53 0.75
N ASP A 123 9.49 -37.09 1.91
CA ASP A 123 8.63 -37.16 3.10
C ASP A 123 9.06 -36.20 4.22
N SER A 124 10.08 -35.38 3.96
CA SER A 124 10.58 -34.41 4.94
C SER A 124 9.50 -33.38 5.33
N PRO A 125 9.41 -32.99 6.62
CA PRO A 125 8.39 -32.06 7.10
C PRO A 125 8.48 -30.70 6.40
N LEU A 126 7.33 -30.06 6.24
CA LEU A 126 7.25 -28.72 5.70
C LEU A 126 7.76 -27.67 6.70
N ILE A 127 8.41 -26.64 6.18
CA ILE A 127 8.89 -25.49 6.93
C ILE A 127 8.58 -24.19 6.19
N GLY A 128 8.13 -23.19 6.95
CA GLY A 128 7.89 -21.84 6.49
C GLY A 128 9.21 -21.11 6.25
N MET A 129 9.36 -20.51 5.07
CA MET A 129 10.54 -19.77 4.67
C MET A 129 10.17 -18.41 4.08
N GLY A 130 10.97 -17.39 4.40
CA GLY A 130 10.73 -16.01 3.98
C GLY A 130 9.78 -15.26 4.90
N ARG A 131 9.35 -14.06 4.51
CA ARG A 131 8.58 -13.18 5.38
C ARG A 131 7.27 -13.84 5.83
N PHE A 132 6.93 -13.72 7.12
CA PHE A 132 5.60 -14.06 7.61
C PHE A 132 4.63 -12.91 7.30
N GLU A 133 3.55 -13.21 6.59
CA GLU A 133 2.54 -12.26 6.12
C GLU A 133 1.49 -12.03 7.21
N ALA A 134 1.89 -11.29 8.25
CA ALA A 134 1.06 -10.96 9.41
C ALA A 134 -0.26 -10.29 9.01
N GLU A 135 -0.27 -9.54 7.91
CA GLU A 135 -1.47 -8.91 7.36
C GLU A 135 -2.55 -9.94 7.01
N ILE A 136 -2.14 -11.00 6.29
CA ILE A 136 -3.05 -12.07 5.85
C ILE A 136 -3.51 -12.90 7.06
N TRP A 137 -2.62 -13.12 8.02
CA TRP A 137 -2.95 -13.77 9.28
C TRP A 137 -3.98 -13.01 10.11
N VAL A 138 -3.85 -11.70 10.26
CA VAL A 138 -4.88 -10.89 10.96
C VAL A 138 -6.21 -10.94 10.20
N MET A 139 -6.18 -10.91 8.87
CA MET A 139 -7.40 -11.02 8.07
C MET A 139 -8.07 -12.41 8.17
N SER A 140 -7.30 -13.49 8.33
CA SER A 140 -7.88 -14.83 8.47
C SER A 140 -8.63 -15.01 9.80
N TRP A 141 -8.34 -14.22 10.83
CA TRP A 141 -9.11 -14.18 12.08
C TRP A 141 -10.57 -13.77 11.88
N PHE A 142 -10.86 -13.04 10.80
CA PHE A 142 -12.22 -12.64 10.43
C PHE A 142 -12.94 -13.69 9.58
N GLY A 143 -12.38 -14.90 9.45
CA GLY A 143 -12.97 -16.03 8.73
C GLY A 143 -12.78 -15.96 7.21
N ILE A 144 -11.83 -15.16 6.72
CA ILE A 144 -11.51 -15.10 5.30
C ILE A 144 -10.64 -16.31 4.93
N ASP A 145 -11.13 -17.14 4.02
CA ASP A 145 -10.37 -18.25 3.46
C ASP A 145 -9.55 -17.80 2.24
N PHE A 146 -8.24 -18.02 2.33
CA PHE A 146 -7.25 -17.63 1.32
C PHE A 146 -6.73 -18.80 0.48
N THR A 147 -7.21 -20.03 0.72
CA THR A 147 -6.75 -21.24 0.00
C THR A 147 -6.99 -21.15 -1.51
N GLY A 148 -8.15 -20.63 -1.92
CA GLY A 148 -8.47 -20.44 -3.34
C GLY A 148 -7.82 -19.21 -4.01
N PHE A 149 -7.01 -18.43 -3.30
CA PHE A 149 -6.43 -17.19 -3.84
C PHE A 149 -5.19 -17.47 -4.69
N LYS A 150 -5.05 -16.73 -5.79
CA LYS A 150 -3.80 -16.68 -6.57
C LYS A 150 -2.73 -15.90 -5.82
N LYS A 151 -1.46 -16.15 -6.14
CA LYS A 151 -0.31 -15.39 -5.60
C LYS A 151 -0.50 -13.87 -5.72
N SER A 152 -0.98 -13.38 -6.87
CA SER A 152 -1.22 -11.95 -7.08
C SER A 152 -2.33 -11.39 -6.19
N GLN A 153 -3.36 -12.19 -5.91
CA GLN A 153 -4.46 -11.80 -5.03
C GLN A 153 -3.97 -11.71 -3.58
N LEU A 154 -3.18 -12.67 -3.09
CA LEU A 154 -2.58 -12.59 -1.74
C LEU A 154 -1.74 -11.32 -1.58
N VAL A 155 -0.90 -11.02 -2.58
CA VAL A 155 -0.07 -9.81 -2.58
C VAL A 155 -0.94 -8.55 -2.61
N ALA A 156 -1.98 -8.50 -3.44
CA ALA A 156 -2.91 -7.38 -3.51
C ALA A 156 -3.65 -7.17 -2.19
N THR A 157 -4.16 -8.23 -1.58
CA THR A 157 -4.85 -8.21 -0.28
C THR A 157 -3.93 -7.70 0.83
N ARG A 158 -2.67 -8.13 0.84
CA ARG A 158 -1.65 -7.61 1.75
C ARG A 158 -1.41 -6.11 1.58
N PHE A 159 -1.24 -5.64 0.34
CA PHE A 159 -1.08 -4.20 0.08
C PHE A 159 -2.32 -3.39 0.46
N PHE A 160 -3.51 -3.93 0.19
CA PHE A 160 -4.77 -3.33 0.61
C PHE A 160 -4.83 -3.19 2.13
N PHE A 161 -4.49 -4.24 2.88
CA PHE A 161 -4.44 -4.18 4.34
C PHE A 161 -3.45 -3.13 4.83
N ASN A 162 -2.22 -3.10 4.29
CA ASN A 162 -1.22 -2.11 4.65
C ASN A 162 -1.66 -0.67 4.37
N ALA A 163 -2.43 -0.46 3.31
CA ALA A 163 -2.97 0.86 2.98
C ALA A 163 -4.17 1.23 3.85
N PHE A 164 -5.08 0.30 4.14
CA PHE A 164 -6.37 0.58 4.78
C PHE A 164 -6.33 0.50 6.31
N PHE A 165 -5.61 -0.48 6.86
CA PHE A 165 -5.62 -0.79 8.29
C PHE A 165 -5.15 0.38 9.17
N PRO A 166 -4.09 1.15 8.81
CA PRO A 166 -3.71 2.35 9.56
C PRO A 166 -4.86 3.38 9.65
N PHE A 167 -5.57 3.64 8.55
CA PHE A 167 -6.73 4.54 8.57
C PHE A 167 -7.83 4.02 9.46
N PHE A 168 -8.15 2.72 9.37
CA PHE A 168 -9.15 2.09 10.22
C PHE A 168 -8.83 2.26 11.71
N LEU A 169 -7.58 2.02 12.11
CA LEU A 169 -7.13 2.25 13.49
C LEU A 169 -7.22 3.73 13.88
N LEU A 170 -6.73 4.65 13.05
CA LEU A 170 -6.76 6.08 13.36
C LEU A 170 -8.19 6.60 13.51
N PHE A 171 -9.12 6.20 12.63
CA PHE A 171 -10.52 6.58 12.77
C PHE A 171 -11.11 6.01 14.05
N THR A 172 -11.06 4.69 14.26
CA THR A 172 -11.68 4.03 15.43
C THR A 172 -11.11 4.54 16.75
N LEU A 173 -9.78 4.66 16.86
CA LEU A 173 -9.13 5.16 18.08
C LEU A 173 -9.43 6.63 18.32
N SER A 174 -9.40 7.48 17.27
CA SER A 174 -9.71 8.91 17.41
C SER A 174 -11.18 9.18 17.73
N LEU A 175 -12.08 8.23 17.47
CA LEU A 175 -13.47 8.32 17.91
C LEU A 175 -13.60 8.15 19.43
N VAL A 176 -12.73 7.36 20.05
CA VAL A 176 -12.78 6.98 21.47
C VAL A 176 -11.88 7.85 22.35
N THR A 177 -10.78 8.38 21.82
CA THR A 177 -9.84 9.23 22.56
C THR A 177 -10.33 10.67 22.74
N ARG A 178 -9.76 11.38 23.71
CA ARG A 178 -10.10 12.78 23.98
C ARG A 178 -9.67 13.67 22.80
N PRO A 179 -10.58 14.48 22.22
CA PRO A 179 -10.23 15.43 21.17
C PRO A 179 -9.17 16.44 21.63
N VAL A 180 -8.36 16.90 20.66
CA VAL A 180 -7.40 17.99 20.89
C VAL A 180 -8.16 19.28 21.17
N ASP A 181 -7.58 20.14 22.01
CA ASP A 181 -8.16 21.42 22.35
C ASP A 181 -8.36 22.30 21.10
N LYS A 182 -9.53 22.96 21.03
CA LYS A 182 -9.98 23.71 19.86
C LYS A 182 -9.03 24.86 19.52
N SER A 183 -8.48 25.56 20.51
CA SER A 183 -7.60 26.72 20.27
C SER A 183 -6.32 26.31 19.53
N HIS A 184 -5.74 25.17 19.89
CA HIS A 184 -4.56 24.62 19.21
C HIS A 184 -4.88 24.18 17.78
N LEU A 185 -6.05 23.58 17.55
CA LEU A 185 -6.49 23.19 16.22
C LEU A 185 -6.75 24.40 15.33
N ASP A 186 -7.43 25.42 15.85
CA ASP A 186 -7.72 26.66 15.12
C ASP A 186 -6.44 27.40 14.76
N TYR A 187 -5.45 27.44 15.65
CA TYR A 187 -4.12 27.97 15.34
C TYR A 187 -3.40 27.15 14.25
N PHE A 188 -3.35 25.83 14.40
CA PHE A 188 -2.66 24.95 13.44
C PHE A 188 -3.27 25.01 12.03
N PHE A 189 -4.59 24.85 11.93
CA PHE A 189 -5.28 24.95 10.63
C PHE A 189 -5.31 26.39 10.11
N GLY A 190 -5.43 27.38 10.99
CA GLY A 190 -5.29 28.78 10.60
C GLY A 190 -3.96 29.05 9.90
N LYS A 191 -2.86 28.50 10.43
CA LYS A 191 -1.54 28.57 9.81
C LYS A 191 -1.50 27.90 8.42
N ILE A 192 -2.13 26.74 8.25
CA ILE A 192 -2.16 26.02 6.95
C ILE A 192 -2.87 26.84 5.86
N TYR A 193 -3.95 27.53 6.24
CA TYR A 193 -4.77 28.30 5.30
C TYR A 193 -4.31 29.76 5.10
N THR A 194 -3.31 30.20 5.87
CA THR A 194 -2.74 31.54 5.78
C THR A 194 -1.63 31.55 4.73
N PRO A 195 -1.74 32.34 3.66
CA PRO A 195 -0.64 32.51 2.70
C PRO A 195 0.60 33.10 3.37
N ILE A 196 1.78 32.66 2.95
CA ILE A 196 3.05 33.17 3.47
C ILE A 196 3.19 34.66 3.16
N GLN A 197 3.53 35.45 4.16
CA GLN A 197 3.77 36.89 4.00
C GLN A 197 5.24 37.20 3.70
N ALA A 198 5.50 38.42 3.20
CA ALA A 198 6.85 38.85 2.82
C ALA A 198 7.80 39.04 4.02
N SER A 199 7.25 39.36 5.19
CA SER A 199 8.01 39.53 6.44
C SER A 199 7.52 38.57 7.53
N ASN A 200 8.43 38.21 8.44
CA ASN A 200 8.10 37.32 9.56
C ASN A 200 7.08 37.93 10.53
N GLU A 201 7.07 39.26 10.70
CA GLU A 201 6.13 39.91 11.61
C GLU A 201 4.73 39.96 11.01
N ASP A 202 4.61 40.23 9.71
CA ASP A 202 3.33 40.19 9.00
C ASP A 202 2.75 38.77 8.95
N ASP A 203 3.61 37.75 8.78
CA ASP A 203 3.19 36.34 8.78
C ASP A 203 2.60 35.92 10.13
N LYS A 204 3.27 36.27 11.23
CA LYS A 204 2.75 36.03 12.59
C LYS A 204 1.41 36.72 12.81
N GLN A 205 1.25 37.96 12.36
CA GLN A 205 0.00 38.71 12.50
C GLN A 205 -1.12 38.07 11.67
N ALA A 206 -0.85 37.66 10.43
CA ALA A 206 -1.83 37.01 9.56
C ALA A 206 -2.29 35.65 10.12
N VAL A 207 -1.36 34.85 10.67
CA VAL A 207 -1.70 33.58 11.32
C VAL A 207 -2.50 33.83 12.60
N ALA A 208 -2.10 34.78 13.44
CA ALA A 208 -2.83 35.13 14.67
C ALA A 208 -4.26 35.60 14.36
N PHE A 209 -4.41 36.49 13.37
CA PHE A 209 -5.72 36.95 12.91
C PHE A 209 -6.61 35.78 12.45
N THR A 210 -6.05 34.85 11.67
CA THR A 210 -6.79 33.68 11.17
C THR A 210 -7.14 32.70 12.30
N ALA A 211 -6.26 32.53 13.28
CA ALA A 211 -6.49 31.68 14.46
C ALA A 211 -7.58 32.26 15.37
N GLU A 212 -7.63 33.59 15.54
CA GLU A 212 -8.66 34.30 16.30
C GLU A 212 -10.00 34.41 15.55
N ASN A 213 -9.97 34.34 14.21
CA ASN A 213 -11.14 34.39 13.35
C ASN A 213 -11.24 33.13 12.46
N PRO A 214 -11.52 31.93 13.01
CA PRO A 214 -11.58 30.69 12.23
C PRO A 214 -12.60 30.71 11.09
N ASP A 215 -13.63 31.56 11.19
CA ASP A 215 -14.64 31.73 10.14
C ASP A 215 -14.07 32.37 8.86
N SER A 216 -12.95 33.10 8.94
CA SER A 216 -12.28 33.71 7.79
C SER A 216 -11.84 32.69 6.73
N ILE A 217 -11.55 31.45 7.16
CA ILE A 217 -11.14 30.35 6.27
C ILE A 217 -12.30 29.42 5.90
N ARG A 218 -13.50 29.61 6.48
CA ARG A 218 -14.67 28.74 6.27
C ARG A 218 -15.04 28.63 4.79
N ALA A 219 -15.03 29.74 4.07
CA ALA A 219 -15.36 29.78 2.64
C ALA A 219 -14.36 28.99 1.75
N LYS A 220 -13.12 28.82 2.23
CA LYS A 220 -12.04 28.11 1.53
C LYS A 220 -12.15 26.58 1.67
N LYS A 221 -12.99 26.06 2.57
CA LYS A 221 -13.14 24.62 2.85
C LYS A 221 -14.18 23.98 1.94
N LEU A 222 -13.89 22.77 1.45
CA LEU A 222 -14.81 21.97 0.63
C LEU A 222 -16.04 21.50 1.42
N PHE A 223 -15.84 21.12 2.69
CA PHE A 223 -16.91 20.68 3.60
C PHE A 223 -16.97 21.58 4.85
N PRO A 224 -17.59 22.77 4.75
CA PRO A 224 -17.77 23.66 5.89
C PRO A 224 -18.48 22.96 7.05
N ASP A 225 -18.16 23.37 8.29
CA ASP A 225 -18.80 22.90 9.53
C ASP A 225 -18.59 21.40 9.86
N THR A 226 -17.68 20.73 9.16
CA THR A 226 -17.25 19.36 9.48
C THR A 226 -15.86 19.36 10.12
N ASN A 227 -15.44 18.20 10.65
CA ASN A 227 -14.06 18.01 11.10
C ASN A 227 -13.05 17.89 9.94
N TRP A 228 -13.50 17.96 8.69
CA TRP A 228 -12.65 17.87 7.52
C TRP A 228 -12.12 19.24 7.10
N GLU A 229 -10.84 19.27 6.74
CA GLU A 229 -10.08 20.46 6.36
C GLU A 229 -9.61 20.39 4.91
N PHE A 230 -10.38 19.73 4.04
CA PHE A 230 -10.13 19.75 2.60
C PHE A 230 -10.36 21.17 2.05
N ALA A 231 -9.36 21.72 1.36
CA ALA A 231 -9.48 22.99 0.67
C ALA A 231 -10.28 22.83 -0.64
N LYS A 232 -11.01 23.88 -1.03
CA LYS A 232 -11.59 23.97 -2.37
C LYS A 232 -10.47 24.16 -3.39
N PRO A 233 -10.50 23.46 -4.55
CA PRO A 233 -9.55 23.70 -5.62
C PRO A 233 -9.66 25.13 -6.13
N ASP A 234 -8.54 25.83 -6.23
CA ASP A 234 -8.46 27.16 -6.83
C ASP A 234 -8.32 27.06 -8.36
N LYS A 235 -8.47 28.18 -9.07
CA LYS A 235 -8.26 28.27 -10.52
C LYS A 235 -6.88 27.78 -10.93
N MET A 236 -5.86 28.06 -10.10
CA MET A 236 -4.49 27.61 -10.32
C MET A 236 -4.39 26.07 -10.30
N ASP A 237 -5.12 25.41 -9.40
CA ASP A 237 -5.16 23.95 -9.30
C ASP A 237 -5.79 23.33 -10.56
N TRP A 238 -6.86 23.93 -11.07
CA TRP A 238 -7.51 23.50 -12.31
C TRP A 238 -6.62 23.68 -13.54
N ILE A 239 -5.93 24.82 -13.64
CA ILE A 239 -4.98 25.09 -14.73
C ILE A 239 -3.81 24.10 -14.66
N GLY A 240 -3.25 23.88 -13.46
CA GLY A 240 -2.17 22.92 -13.25
C GLY A 240 -2.59 21.51 -13.65
N PHE A 241 -3.75 21.05 -13.16
CA PHE A 241 -4.30 19.74 -13.49
C PHE A 241 -4.54 19.57 -14.99
N GLY A 242 -5.19 20.56 -15.63
CA GLY A 242 -5.43 20.55 -17.08
C GLY A 242 -4.13 20.56 -17.88
N GLY A 243 -3.14 21.35 -17.46
CA GLY A 243 -1.82 21.41 -18.07
C GLY A 243 -1.07 20.08 -17.98
N SER A 244 -1.11 19.41 -16.82
CA SER A 244 -0.53 18.07 -16.65
C SER A 244 -1.19 17.05 -17.58
N TRP A 245 -2.53 17.07 -17.70
CA TRP A 245 -3.24 16.18 -18.64
C TRP A 245 -2.86 16.43 -20.10
N ALA A 246 -2.77 17.69 -20.51
CA ALA A 246 -2.33 18.05 -21.85
C ALA A 246 -0.92 17.54 -22.15
N MET A 247 0.00 17.65 -21.18
CA MET A 247 1.37 17.16 -21.30
C MET A 247 1.44 15.63 -21.42
N VAL A 248 0.67 14.90 -20.62
CA VAL A 248 0.56 13.44 -20.73
C VAL A 248 0.01 13.05 -22.09
N GLY A 249 -1.05 13.71 -22.56
CA GLY A 249 -1.61 13.49 -23.90
C GLY A 249 -0.59 13.75 -25.00
N PHE A 250 0.22 14.80 -24.87
CA PHE A 250 1.30 15.11 -25.80
C PHE A 250 2.40 14.03 -25.83
N ILE A 251 2.83 13.54 -24.66
CA ILE A 251 3.81 12.44 -24.58
C ILE A 251 3.27 11.17 -25.24
N ILE A 252 2.00 10.82 -24.96
CA ILE A 252 1.34 9.66 -25.59
C ILE A 252 1.28 9.82 -27.11
N LEU A 253 0.96 11.02 -27.60
CA LEU A 253 0.94 11.33 -29.03
C LEU A 253 2.32 11.15 -29.68
N LEU A 254 3.39 11.65 -29.05
CA LEU A 254 4.75 11.48 -29.53
C LEU A 254 5.17 10.01 -29.58
N LEU A 255 4.86 9.24 -28.54
CA LEU A 255 5.12 7.80 -28.51
C LEU A 255 4.35 7.08 -29.61
N TRP A 256 3.08 7.43 -29.82
CA TRP A 256 2.26 6.86 -30.88
C TRP A 256 2.82 7.17 -32.27
N LEU A 257 3.27 8.41 -32.52
CA LEU A 257 3.92 8.79 -33.78
C LEU A 257 5.21 8.01 -34.02
N MET A 258 6.07 7.90 -33.00
CA MET A 258 7.32 7.14 -33.07
C MET A 258 7.08 5.68 -33.45
N VAL A 259 6.10 5.03 -32.79
CA VAL A 259 5.74 3.63 -33.08
C VAL A 259 5.14 3.47 -34.47
N THR A 260 4.35 4.45 -34.94
CA THR A 260 3.72 4.40 -36.27
C THR A 260 4.74 4.58 -37.39
N ILE A 261 5.69 5.51 -37.22
CA ILE A 261 6.78 5.74 -38.19
C ILE A 261 7.74 4.55 -38.20
N GLY A 262 8.05 3.94 -37.06
CA GLY A 262 8.95 2.78 -36.97
C GLY A 262 8.37 1.46 -37.50
N LYS A 263 7.06 1.43 -37.83
CA LYS A 263 6.41 0.28 -38.50
C LYS A 263 6.31 0.45 -40.02
N GLY A 264 6.63 1.62 -40.55
CA GLY A 264 6.59 1.95 -41.98
C GLY A 264 7.92 1.74 -42.69
#